data_AF-A0A1W9SD75-F1
#
_entry.id   AF-A0A1W9SD75-F1
#
_cell.length_a   1.000
_cell.length_b   1.000
_cell.length_c   1.000
_cell.angle_alpha   90.00
_cell.angle_beta   90.00
_cell.angle_gamma   90.00
#
_symmetry.space_group_name_H-M   'P 1'
#
loop_
_entity.id
_entity.type
_entity.pdbx_description
1 polymer ?
#
loop_
_entity_poly.entity_id
_entity_poly.type
_entity_poly.pdbx_seq_one_letter_code
_entity_poly.pdbx_strand_id
1 'polypeptide(L)'
;MLPIQFFSQLFYKRMKHPSDRPDFSEWILSAGQINYAFQTLNLNRIQLHVNAKNTAAIRIYKKIGFQQEGILRQAMYKNEEYFDFLVMGILRSDWESLK
;
A
#
# COMPACT_ATOMS: atom_id res chain seq x y z
N MET A 1 -5.78 -20.58 11.99
CA MET A 1 -6.06 -19.12 12.01
C MET A 1 -5.16 -18.50 13.06
N LEU A 2 -4.08 -17.81 12.68
CA LEU A 2 -3.21 -17.19 13.68
C LEU A 2 -3.91 -15.93 14.23
N PRO A 3 -3.92 -15.72 15.57
CA PRO A 3 -4.60 -14.58 16.17
C PRO A 3 -3.87 -13.28 15.80
N ILE A 4 -4.65 -12.25 15.46
CA ILE A 4 -4.22 -10.92 15.01
C ILE A 4 -3.14 -10.29 15.92
N GLN A 5 -3.16 -10.61 17.22
CA GLN A 5 -2.17 -10.16 18.19
C GLN A 5 -0.75 -10.70 17.91
N PHE A 6 -0.62 -11.94 17.43
CA PHE A 6 0.68 -12.55 17.11
C PHE A 6 1.32 -11.88 15.88
N PHE A 7 0.49 -11.47 14.93
CA PHE A 7 0.91 -10.75 13.73
C PHE A 7 1.40 -9.33 14.07
N SER A 8 0.72 -8.62 14.98
CA SER A 8 1.09 -7.27 15.41
C SER A 8 2.45 -7.19 16.12
N GLN A 9 2.79 -8.18 16.94
CA GLN A 9 4.06 -8.19 17.69
C GLN A 9 5.26 -8.56 16.82
N LEU A 10 5.14 -9.57 15.94
CA LEU A 10 6.19 -9.88 14.97
C LEU A 10 6.41 -8.72 13.99
N PHE A 11 5.33 -8.05 13.57
CA PHE A 11 5.33 -6.87 12.71
C PHE A 11 6.09 -5.69 13.35
N TYR A 12 5.75 -5.32 14.59
CA TYR A 12 6.41 -4.20 15.29
C TYR A 12 7.91 -4.47 15.53
N LYS A 13 8.27 -5.73 15.85
CA LYS A 13 9.65 -6.11 16.14
C LYS A 13 10.56 -6.06 14.90
N ARG A 14 10.00 -6.30 13.70
CA ARG A 14 10.73 -6.35 12.43
C ARG A 14 10.92 -4.98 11.75
N MET A 15 10.16 -3.96 12.16
CA MET A 15 10.26 -2.59 11.62
C MET A 15 11.36 -1.71 12.25
N LYS A 16 12.04 -2.19 13.30
CA LYS A 16 13.00 -1.40 14.08
C LYS A 16 14.33 -1.10 13.36
N HIS A 17 14.70 -1.85 12.31
CA HIS A 17 15.93 -1.61 11.54
C HIS A 17 15.63 -1.33 10.06
N PRO A 18 16.22 -0.29 9.43
CA PRO A 18 15.93 0.07 8.03
C PRO A 18 16.17 -1.03 7.00
N SER A 19 17.09 -1.96 7.26
CA SER A 19 17.38 -3.15 6.43
C SER A 19 16.37 -4.28 6.58
N ASP A 20 15.65 -4.31 7.71
CA ASP A 20 14.73 -5.39 8.07
C ASP A 20 13.30 -5.05 7.70
N ARG A 21 13.06 -3.78 7.33
CA ARG A 21 11.85 -3.34 6.65
C ARG A 21 11.86 -4.03 5.30
N PRO A 22 10.96 -5.01 5.04
CA PRO A 22 10.72 -5.41 3.67
C PRO A 22 10.40 -4.16 2.87
N ASP A 23 10.74 -4.13 1.57
CA ASP A 23 10.29 -3.03 0.72
C ASP A 23 8.78 -2.85 1.01
N PHE A 24 8.39 -1.67 1.47
CA PHE A 24 7.05 -1.42 2.02
C PHE A 24 5.97 -1.76 0.98
N SER A 25 6.38 -1.79 -0.31
CA SER A 25 5.63 -2.35 -1.41
C SER A 25 5.20 -3.80 -1.17
N GLU A 26 6.06 -4.74 -0.76
CA GLU A 26 5.74 -6.15 -0.55
C GLU A 26 4.66 -6.40 0.52
N TRP A 27 4.59 -5.56 1.55
CA TRP A 27 3.72 -5.82 2.72
C TRP A 27 2.27 -5.32 2.57
N ILE A 28 2.03 -4.27 1.77
CA ILE A 28 0.68 -3.80 1.42
C ILE A 28 -0.01 -4.80 0.46
N LEU A 29 0.76 -5.65 -0.21
CA LEU A 29 0.30 -6.49 -1.32
C LEU A 29 -0.24 -7.86 -0.92
N SER A 30 -0.28 -8.21 0.37
CA SER A 30 -1.05 -9.39 0.73
C SER A 30 -2.52 -9.10 0.42
N ALA A 31 -3.10 -9.81 -0.56
CA ALA A 31 -4.53 -9.76 -0.88
C ALA A 31 -5.40 -9.89 0.39
N GLY A 32 -4.86 -10.49 1.45
CA GLY A 32 -5.46 -10.54 2.78
C GLY A 32 -5.80 -9.19 3.41
N GLN A 33 -4.98 -8.14 3.25
CA GLN A 33 -5.28 -6.82 3.84
C GLN A 33 -6.40 -6.09 3.09
N ILE A 34 -6.39 -6.17 1.76
CA ILE A 34 -7.44 -5.58 0.92
C ILE A 34 -8.76 -6.32 1.14
N ASN A 35 -8.72 -7.66 1.17
CA ASN A 35 -9.88 -8.48 1.51
C ASN A 35 -10.40 -8.14 2.91
N TYR A 36 -9.53 -8.00 3.91
CA TYR A 36 -9.95 -7.62 5.26
C TYR A 36 -10.58 -6.22 5.31
N ALA A 37 -9.97 -5.24 4.62
CA ALA A 37 -10.49 -3.88 4.53
C ALA A 37 -11.90 -3.83 3.92
N PHE A 38 -12.15 -4.57 2.85
CA PHE A 38 -13.46 -4.61 2.22
C PHE A 38 -14.44 -5.58 2.91
N GLN A 39 -14.03 -6.79 3.28
CA GLN A 39 -14.94 -7.80 3.82
C GLN A 39 -15.22 -7.62 5.31
N THR A 40 -14.21 -7.22 6.10
CA THR A 40 -14.35 -7.14 7.57
C THR A 40 -14.60 -5.71 8.03
N LEU A 41 -13.81 -4.75 7.55
CA LEU A 41 -13.94 -3.35 7.98
C LEU A 41 -15.04 -2.59 7.23
N ASN A 42 -15.65 -3.23 6.22
CA ASN A 42 -16.68 -2.65 5.38
C ASN A 42 -16.29 -1.28 4.76
N LEU A 43 -15.01 -1.07 4.45
CA LEU A 43 -14.56 0.17 3.83
C LEU A 43 -15.10 0.30 2.41
N ASN A 44 -15.29 1.53 1.93
CA ASN A 44 -15.65 1.76 0.53
C ASN A 44 -14.43 1.96 -0.38
N ARG A 45 -13.31 2.41 0.18
CA ARG A 45 -12.10 2.81 -0.56
C ARG A 45 -10.85 2.56 0.25
N ILE A 46 -9.77 2.22 -0.45
CA ILE A 46 -8.40 2.20 0.07
C ILE A 46 -7.57 3.16 -0.79
N GLN A 47 -6.71 3.96 -0.16
CA GLN A 47 -5.80 4.88 -0.83
C GLN A 47 -4.37 4.66 -0.34
N LEU A 48 -3.41 4.85 -1.23
CA LEU A 48 -1.98 4.90 -0.94
C LEU A 48 -1.29 6.06 -1.67
N HIS A 49 -0.13 6.46 -1.16
CA HIS A 49 0.80 7.35 -1.85
C HIS A 49 2.08 6.58 -2.16
N VAL A 50 2.54 6.65 -3.40
CA VAL A 50 3.77 5.97 -3.85
C VAL A 50 4.68 6.97 -4.55
N ASN A 51 5.98 6.91 -4.28
CA ASN A 51 6.96 7.75 -4.99
C ASN A 51 6.82 7.52 -6.49
N ALA A 52 6.68 8.58 -7.28
CA ALA A 52 6.42 8.50 -8.72
C ALA A 52 7.53 7.76 -9.50
N LYS A 53 8.75 7.67 -8.94
CA LYS A 53 9.87 6.93 -9.52
C LYS A 53 9.85 5.42 -9.18
N ASN A 54 9.05 4.96 -8.22
CA ASN A 54 8.98 3.53 -7.85
C ASN A 54 8.07 2.75 -8.82
N THR A 55 8.54 2.57 -10.05
CA THR A 55 7.77 1.89 -11.10
C THR A 55 7.42 0.44 -10.77
N ALA A 56 8.24 -0.23 -9.96
CA ALA A 56 7.98 -1.60 -9.50
C ALA A 56 6.71 -1.66 -8.65
N ALA A 57 6.64 -0.86 -7.57
CA ALA A 57 5.47 -0.80 -6.71
C ALA A 57 4.21 -0.36 -7.49
N ILE A 58 4.32 0.67 -8.33
CA ILE A 58 3.21 1.16 -9.16
C ILE A 58 2.64 0.05 -10.05
N ARG A 59 3.50 -0.76 -10.69
CA ARG A 59 3.04 -1.89 -11.51
C ARG A 59 2.25 -2.90 -10.70
N ILE A 60 2.66 -3.18 -9.46
CA ILE A 60 1.95 -4.16 -8.64
C ILE A 60 0.61 -3.60 -8.16
N TYR A 61 0.55 -2.33 -7.73
CA TYR A 61 -0.72 -1.70 -7.34
C TYR A 61 -1.73 -1.69 -8.49
N LYS A 62 -1.27 -1.39 -9.72
CA LYS A 62 -2.13 -1.49 -10.91
C LYS A 62 -2.65 -2.92 -11.15
N LYS A 63 -1.81 -3.94 -10.97
CA LYS A 63 -2.23 -5.36 -11.11
C LYS A 63 -3.31 -5.76 -10.09
N ILE A 64 -3.31 -5.13 -8.92
CA ILE A 64 -4.30 -5.39 -7.86
C ILE A 64 -5.61 -4.63 -8.09
N GLY A 65 -5.64 -3.67 -9.02
CA GLY A 65 -6.82 -2.87 -9.32
C GLY A 65 -6.76 -1.43 -8.81
N PHE A 66 -5.66 -0.99 -8.21
CA PHE A 66 -5.50 0.42 -7.87
C PHE A 66 -5.34 1.27 -9.14
N GLN A 67 -6.05 2.39 -9.15
CA GLN A 67 -6.02 3.39 -10.20
C GLN A 67 -5.28 4.63 -9.72
N GLN A 68 -4.61 5.34 -10.62
CA GLN A 68 -3.99 6.62 -10.29
C GLN A 68 -5.07 7.70 -10.31
N GLU A 69 -5.19 8.43 -9.21
CA GLU A 69 -6.22 9.46 -9.01
C GLU A 69 -5.62 10.87 -8.95
N GLY A 70 -4.31 10.99 -8.72
CA GLY A 70 -3.64 12.28 -8.66
C GLY A 70 -2.13 12.21 -8.49
N ILE A 71 -1.49 13.39 -8.49
CA ILE A 71 -0.06 13.56 -8.25
C ILE A 71 0.13 14.67 -7.21
N LEU A 72 0.82 14.34 -6.12
CA LEU A 72 1.33 15.31 -5.16
C LEU A 72 2.72 15.73 -5.64
N ARG A 73 2.82 16.93 -6.22
CA ARG A 73 4.10 17.47 -6.73
C ARG A 73 4.98 17.94 -5.58
N GLN A 74 6.27 17.58 -5.63
CA GLN A 74 7.28 17.98 -4.66
C GLN A 74 6.87 17.71 -3.20
N ALA A 75 6.13 16.63 -2.97
CA ALA A 75 5.48 16.32 -1.69
C ALA A 75 6.46 15.94 -0.58
N MET A 76 7.69 15.56 -0.95
CA MET A 76 8.75 15.23 0.01
C MET A 76 10.07 15.78 -0.49
N TYR A 77 10.84 16.40 0.40
CA TYR A 77 12.23 16.77 0.15
C TYR A 77 13.17 15.81 0.87
N LYS A 78 14.11 15.18 0.16
CA LYS A 78 15.07 14.24 0.72
C LYS A 78 16.33 14.20 -0.16
N ASN A 79 17.51 14.11 0.45
CA ASN A 79 18.79 14.03 -0.29
C ASN A 79 18.92 15.12 -1.36
N GLU A 80 18.57 16.36 -1.01
CA GLU A 80 18.62 17.53 -1.90
C GLU A 80 17.70 17.47 -3.14
N GLU A 81 16.78 16.52 -3.17
CA GLU A 81 15.81 16.34 -4.24
C GLU A 81 14.37 16.43 -3.72
N TYR A 82 13.48 17.05 -4.50
CA TYR A 82 12.04 16.98 -4.30
C TYR A 82 11.44 15.79 -5.05
N PHE A 83 10.59 15.02 -4.36
CA PHE A 83 9.93 13.85 -4.90
C PHE A 83 8.44 14.08 -5.08
N ASP A 84 7.95 13.68 -6.25
CA ASP A 84 6.53 13.55 -6.53
C ASP A 84 6.01 12.22 -5.99
N PHE A 85 4.76 12.23 -5.55
CA PHE A 85 4.04 11.02 -5.16
C PHE A 85 2.77 10.88 -5.98
N LEU A 86 2.51 9.67 -6.48
CA LEU A 86 1.22 9.32 -7.05
C LEU A 86 0.23 9.01 -5.93
N VAL A 87 -0.96 9.59 -6.02
CA VAL A 87 -2.11 9.15 -5.24
C VAL A 87 -2.79 8.04 -6.03
N MET A 88 -2.90 6.88 -5.42
CA MET A 88 -3.60 5.74 -6.02
C MET A 88 -4.69 5.25 -5.09
N GLY A 89 -5.82 4.84 -5.66
CA GLY A 89 -6.98 4.33 -4.93
C GLY A 89 -7.61 3.12 -5.59
N ILE A 90 -8.30 2.33 -4.79
CA ILE A 90 -9.17 1.24 -5.26
C ILE A 90 -10.50 1.35 -4.52
N LEU A 91 -11.60 1.29 -5.26
CA LEU A 91 -12.95 1.23 -4.69
C LEU A 91 -13.36 -0.21 -4.42
N ARG A 92 -14.34 -0.38 -3.52
CA ARG A 92 -14.98 -1.69 -3.29
C ARG A 92 -15.49 -2.28 -4.61
N SER A 93 -16.14 -1.47 -5.45
CA SER A 93 -16.68 -1.90 -6.73
C SER A 93 -15.60 -2.43 -7.67
N ASP A 94 -14.43 -1.78 -7.70
CA ASP A 94 -13.31 -2.21 -8.52
C ASP A 94 -12.81 -3.57 -8.04
N TRP A 95 -12.62 -3.73 -6.73
CA TRP A 95 -12.20 -5.00 -6.13
C TRP A 95 -13.22 -6.13 -6.33
N GLU A 96 -14.52 -5.84 -6.20
CA GLU A 96 -15.60 -6.82 -6.44
C GLU A 96 -15.65 -7.25 -7.91
N SER A 97 -15.33 -6.36 -8.86
CA SER A 97 -15.28 -6.68 -10.29
C SER A 97 -14.09 -7.56 -10.72
N LEU A 98 -13.06 -7.66 -9.88
CA LEU A 98 -11.83 -8.42 -10.14
C LEU A 98 -11.86 -9.85 -9.57
N LYS A 99 -12.89 -10.20 -8.79
CA LYS A 99 -13.15 -11.56 -8.32
C LYS A 99 -13.77 -12.42 -9.42
#